data_AF-A0A8T4LZ43-F1
#
_entry.id   AF-A0A8T4LZ43-F1
#
_cell.length_a   1.000
_cell.length_b   1.000
_cell.length_c   1.000
_cell.angle_alpha   90.00
_cell.angle_beta   90.00
_cell.angle_gamma   90.00
#
_symmetry.space_group_name_H-M   'P 1'
#
loop_
_entity.id
_entity.type
_entity.pdbx_description
1 polymer ?
#
loop_
_entity_poly.entity_id
_entity_poly.type
_entity_poly.pdbx_seq_one_letter_code
_entity_poly.pdbx_strand_id
1 'polypeptide(L)' 'METLLVRLSGATEKVLLKLVKDGYFATKSEAIRAGLLELGKEYLEINKAKYHRLQLEKAFAKKKLTAAQIQKALDELEV' A
#
# COMPACT_ATOMS: atom_id res chain seq x y z
N MET A 1 0.34 -10.96 8.77
CA MET A 1 0.69 -10.42 7.43
C MET A 1 0.82 -11.64 6.57
N GLU A 2 0.02 -11.74 5.51
CA GLU A 2 0.10 -12.87 4.59
C GLU A 2 1.11 -12.52 3.49
N THR A 3 1.93 -13.51 3.11
CA THR A 3 2.93 -13.38 2.06
C THR A 3 2.47 -14.20 0.87
N LEU A 4 2.47 -13.60 -0.32
CA LEU A 4 2.12 -14.26 -1.58
C LEU A 4 3.36 -14.37 -2.46
N LEU A 5 3.61 -15.55 -3.03
CA LEU A 5 4.62 -15.75 -4.07
C LEU A 5 3.96 -15.57 -5.43
N VAL A 6 4.49 -14.65 -6.24
CA VAL A 6 3.99 -14.37 -7.59
C VAL A 6 5.11 -14.57 -8.60
N ARG A 7 4.82 -15.31 -9.68
CA ARG A 7 5.71 -15.44 -10.83
C ARG A 7 5.28 -14.45 -11.90
N LEU A 8 6.19 -13.56 -12.30
CA LEU A 8 6.01 -12.63 -13.40
C LEU A 8 7.03 -12.97 -14.49
N SER A 9 6.61 -12.83 -15.75
CA SER A 9 7.47 -13.06 -16.91
C SER A 9 7.09 -12.12 -18.05
N GLY A 10 8.00 -11.94 -19.00
CA GLY A 10 7.74 -11.15 -20.20
C GLY A 10 7.65 -9.65 -19.90
N ALA A 11 6.62 -8.99 -20.43
CA ALA A 11 6.50 -7.52 -20.37
C ALA A 11 6.33 -6.99 -18.94
N THR A 12 5.54 -7.67 -18.10
CA THR A 12 5.26 -7.23 -16.73
C THR A 12 6.50 -7.30 -15.83
N GLU A 13 7.34 -8.32 -16.02
CA GLU A 13 8.63 -8.43 -15.35
C GLU A 13 9.58 -7.28 -15.75
N LYS A 14 9.68 -6.98 -17.05
CA LYS A 14 10.52 -5.89 -17.57
C LYS A 14 10.08 -4.53 -17.03
N VAL A 15 8.78 -4.27 -17.00
CA VAL A 15 8.21 -3.03 -16.45
C VAL A 15 8.51 -2.92 -14.96
N LEU A 16 8.26 -3.98 -14.18
CA LEU A 16 8.53 -4.00 -12.74
C LEU A 16 10.01 -3.74 -12.44
N LEU A 17 10.91 -4.38 -13.21
CA LEU A 17 12.35 -4.16 -13.09
C LEU A 17 12.75 -2.71 -13.40
N LYS A 18 12.20 -2.13 -14.47
CA LYS A 18 12.49 -0.74 -14.86
C LYS A 18 12.01 0.26 -13.82
N LEU A 19 10.80 0.07 -13.28
CA LEU A 19 10.25 0.92 -12.23
C LEU A 19 11.13 0.98 -10.98
N VAL A 20 11.70 -0.15 -10.58
CA VAL A 20 12.63 -0.20 -9.44
C VAL A 20 14.00 0.37 -9.82
N LYS A 21 14.53 -0.01 -10.99
CA LYS A 21 15.85 0.44 -11.45
C LYS A 21 15.94 1.96 -11.61
N ASP A 22 14.88 2.58 -12.11
CA ASP A 22 14.79 4.02 -12.33
C ASP A 22 14.44 4.78 -11.04
N GLY A 23 14.23 4.09 -9.92
CA GLY A 23 14.01 4.70 -8.60
C GLY A 23 12.59 5.16 -8.31
N TYR A 24 11.60 4.84 -9.16
CA TYR A 24 10.19 5.17 -8.89
C TYR A 24 9.64 4.42 -7.67
N PHE A 25 10.16 3.22 -7.40
CA PHE A 25 9.85 2.44 -6.20
C PHE A 25 11.12 1.84 -5.61
N ALA A 26 11.21 1.74 -4.29
CA ALA A 26 12.38 1.19 -3.63
C ALA A 26 12.46 -0.34 -3.77
N THR A 27 11.30 -1.02 -3.87
CA THR A 27 11.25 -2.48 -3.98
C THR A 27 10.21 -2.97 -4.98
N LYS A 28 10.42 -4.18 -5.52
CA LYS A 28 9.44 -4.86 -6.39
C LYS A 28 8.08 -5.02 -5.70
N SER A 29 8.10 -5.40 -4.43
CA SER A 29 6.87 -5.60 -3.65
C SER A 29 6.10 -4.31 -3.44
N GLU A 30 6.79 -3.17 -3.32
CA GLU A 30 6.16 -1.86 -3.24
C GLU A 30 5.46 -1.48 -4.54
N ALA A 31 6.14 -1.63 -5.68
CA ALA A 31 5.55 -1.38 -6.99
C ALA A 31 4.31 -2.27 -7.25
N ILE A 32 4.37 -3.57 -6.89
CA ILE A 32 3.23 -4.50 -7.01
C ILE A 32 2.07 -4.03 -6.12
N ARG A 33 2.32 -3.67 -4.85
CA ARG A 33 1.28 -3.17 -3.96
C ARG A 33 0.65 -1.88 -4.48
N ALA A 34 1.44 -0.96 -5.02
CA ALA A 34 0.94 0.28 -5.61
C ALA A 34 0.03 0.01 -6.81
N GLY A 35 0.43 -0.92 -7.70
CA GLY A 35 -0.40 -1.33 -8.83
C GLY A 35 -1.72 -1.97 -8.40
N LEU A 36 -1.70 -2.88 -7.41
CA LEU A 36 -2.92 -3.49 -6.88
C LEU A 36 -3.86 -2.48 -6.21
N LEU A 37 -3.31 -1.47 -5.52
CA LEU A 37 -4.12 -0.40 -4.95
C LEU A 37 -4.78 0.45 -6.03
N GLU A 38 -4.10 0.71 -7.14
CA GLU A 38 -4.69 1.47 -8.25
C GLU A 38 -5.80 0.67 -8.94
N LEU A 39 -5.56 -0.60 -9.24
CA LEU A 39 -6.59 -1.51 -9.75
C LEU A 39 -7.78 -1.62 -8.78
N GLY A 40 -7.51 -1.65 -7.48
CA GLY A 40 -8.56 -1.67 -6.45
C GLY A 40 -9.44 -0.42 -6.45
N LYS A 41 -8.91 0.76 -6.79
CA LYS A 41 -9.73 1.96 -6.95
C LYS A 41 -10.60 1.85 -8.20
N GLU A 42 -10.02 1.39 -9.30
CA GLU A 42 -10.68 1.32 -10.60
C GLU A 42 -11.83 0.31 -10.60
N TYR A 43 -11.64 -0.84 -9.95
CA TYR A 43 -12.58 -1.96 -10.04
C TYR A 43 -13.36 -2.28 -8.76
N LEU A 44 -12.89 -1.87 -7.58
CA LEU A 44 -13.38 -2.39 -6.29
C LEU A 44 -13.80 -1.29 -5.29
N GLU A 45 -13.93 -0.03 -5.71
CA GLU A 45 -14.21 1.13 -4.84
C GLU A 45 -13.27 1.22 -3.61
N ILE A 46 -12.03 0.71 -3.74
CA ILE A 46 -11.06 0.80 -2.65
C ILE A 46 -10.59 2.26 -2.55
N ASN A 47 -11.26 3.02 -1.69
CA ASN A 47 -10.80 4.36 -1.34
C ASN A 47 -9.46 4.24 -0.60
N LYS A 48 -8.39 4.83 -1.18
CA LYS A 48 -7.03 4.86 -0.60
C LYS A 48 -7.06 5.31 0.86
N ALA A 49 -7.83 6.35 1.19
CA ALA A 49 -7.96 6.85 2.55
C ALA A 49 -8.55 5.80 3.49
N LYS A 50 -9.59 5.07 3.06
CA LYS A 50 -10.22 4.00 3.85
C LYS A 50 -9.27 2.81 4.04
N TYR A 51 -8.50 2.43 3.02
CA TYR A 51 -7.51 1.35 3.13
C TYR A 51 -6.35 1.73 4.06
N HIS A 52 -5.78 2.93 3.90
CA HIS A 52 -4.73 3.44 4.78
C HIS A 52 -5.22 3.58 6.22
N ARG A 53 -6.44 4.10 6.43
CA ARG A 53 -7.08 4.16 7.75
C ARG A 53 -7.21 2.78 8.38
N LEU A 54 -7.67 1.77 7.63
CA LEU A 54 -7.80 0.40 8.14
C LEU A 54 -6.44 -0.23 8.51
N GLN A 55 -5.39 0.08 7.75
CA GLN A 55 -4.03 -0.41 8.06
C GLN A 55 -3.43 0.31 9.28
N LEU A 56 -3.68 1.62 9.42
CA LEU A 56 -3.32 2.39 10.61
C LEU A 56 -4.05 1.86 11.84
N GLU A 57 -5.38 1.71 11.78
CA GLU A 57 -6.19 1.11 12.85
C GLU A 57 -5.65 -0.26 13.27
N LYS A 58 -5.27 -1.13 12.32
CA LYS A 58 -4.66 -2.44 12.61
C LYS A 58 -3.26 -2.34 13.24
N ALA A 59 -2.42 -1.43 12.77
CA ALA A 59 -1.10 -1.19 13.34
C ALA A 59 -1.18 -0.60 14.76
N PHE A 60 -2.16 0.28 14.99
CA PHE A 60 -2.43 0.91 16.27
C PHE A 60 -3.09 -0.03 17.27
N ALA A 61 -4.01 -0.89 16.83
CA ALA A 61 -4.58 -1.97 17.64
C ALA A 61 -3.49 -2.93 18.15
N LYS A 62 -2.48 -3.23 17.32
CA LYS A 62 -1.31 -4.02 17.75
C LYS A 62 -0.39 -3.29 18.73
N LYS A 63 -0.34 -1.95 18.71
CA LYS A 63 0.51 -1.12 19.56
C LYS A 63 -0.17 -0.61 20.85
N LYS A 64 -1.46 -0.90 21.08
CA LYS A 64 -2.27 -0.34 22.18
C LYS A 64 -2.20 1.20 22.27
N LEU A 65 -2.24 1.88 21.12
CA LEU A 65 -2.30 3.34 21.11
C LEU A 65 -3.72 3.84 21.40
N THR A 66 -3.83 4.97 22.07
CA THR A 66 -5.12 5.56 22.47
C THR A 66 -5.82 6.22 21.29
N ALA A 67 -7.16 6.30 21.32
CA ALA A 67 -7.97 6.85 20.23
C ALA A 67 -7.54 8.28 19.81
N ALA A 68 -7.06 9.10 20.75
CA ALA A 68 -6.55 10.44 20.49
C ALA A 68 -5.29 10.46 19.61
N GLN A 69 -4.41 9.46 19.76
CA GLN A 69 -3.20 9.34 18.96
C GLN A 69 -3.50 8.87 17.53
N ILE A 70 -4.60 8.13 17.35
CA ILE A 70 -5.09 7.70 16.05
C ILE A 70 -5.65 8.89 15.28
N GLN A 71 -6.49 9.72 15.93
CA GLN A 71 -7.09 10.89 15.28
C GLN A 71 -6.02 11.87 14.81
N LYS A 72 -5.03 12.16 15.65
CA LYS A 72 -3.92 13.06 15.30
C LYS A 72 -3.13 12.60 14.06
N ALA A 73 -2.87 11.30 13.95
CA ALA A 73 -2.14 10.76 12.80
C ALA A 73 -2.97 10.76 11.51
N LEU A 74 -4.31 10.70 11.62
CA LEU A 74 -5.22 10.81 10.48
C LEU A 74 -5.34 12.27 10.00
N ASP A 75 -5.40 13.22 10.92
CA ASP A 75 -5.43 14.65 10.60
C ASP A 75 -4.14 15.10 9.89
N GLU A 76 -2.99 14.50 10.23
CA GLU A 76 -1.70 14.74 9.54
C GLU A 76 -1.62 14.14 8.12
N LEU A 77 -2.55 13.24 7.75
CA LEU A 77 -2.63 12.59 6.44
C LEU A 77 -3.67 13.21 5.50
N GLU A 78 -4.57 14.04 6.00
CA GLU A 78 -5.60 14.76 5.20
C GLU A 78 -5.11 16.10 4.61
N VAL A 79 -3.80 16.28 4.42
CA VAL A 79 -3.23 17.40 3.64
C VAL A 79 -3.41 17.17 2.15
#